data_AF-A0A3N8GWW7-F1
#
_entry.id   AF-A0A3N8GWW7-F1
#
_cell.length_a   1.000
_cell.length_b   1.000
_cell.length_c   1.000
_cell.angle_alpha   90.00
_cell.angle_beta   90.00
_cell.angle_gamma   90.00
#
_symmetry.space_group_name_H-M   'P 1'
#
loop_
_entity.id
_entity.type
_entity.pdbx_description
1 polymer ?
#
loop_
_entity_poly.entity_id
_entity_poly.type
_entity_poly.pdbx_seq_one_letter_code
_entity_poly.pdbx_strand_id
1 'polypeptide(L)'
;MDYTGLYAKKYRVNRKLTDEERSNQFHQHMRIDISPFYNISVVEMNSMYLECVDRWFIYRGAMAAVCLIGIVVPIYSFFIPLILNVGVDLVALLIFFGLSAPYWMLMIWLLLKEAFLWTHFPIRFNYKNRMVYVFRRNGTVLKAKWDDIFFTLGRCERMAGRQNWDIRGHILDKDGETVRETFALP
;
A
#
# COMPACT_ATOMS: atom_id res chain seq x y z
N MET A 1 -8.18 2.52 8.33
CA MET A 1 -7.87 2.02 6.98
C MET A 1 -7.58 0.54 7.06
N ASP A 2 -8.08 -0.25 6.11
CA ASP A 2 -7.82 -1.70 6.03
C ASP A 2 -6.54 -1.97 5.22
N TYR A 3 -6.15 -3.22 4.95
CA TYR A 3 -4.95 -3.58 4.16
C TYR A 3 -5.28 -4.29 2.83
N THR A 4 -6.49 -4.06 2.29
CA THR A 4 -7.00 -4.75 1.09
C THR A 4 -6.20 -4.35 -0.15
N GLY A 5 -5.71 -5.32 -0.90
CA GLY A 5 -4.82 -5.12 -2.04
C GLY A 5 -3.33 -5.05 -1.68
N LEU A 6 -2.95 -5.13 -0.39
CA LEU A 6 -1.56 -5.09 0.05
C LEU A 6 -0.96 -6.47 0.41
N TYR A 7 -1.23 -7.02 1.61
CA TYR A 7 -0.60 -8.25 2.11
C TYR A 7 -1.60 -9.36 2.50
N ALA A 8 -2.63 -9.03 3.28
CA ALA A 8 -3.54 -10.03 3.87
C ALA A 8 -4.67 -10.47 2.92
N LYS A 9 -5.16 -9.56 2.07
CA LYS A 9 -6.30 -9.82 1.20
C LYS A 9 -6.13 -9.14 -0.14
N LYS A 10 -6.02 -9.91 -1.22
CA LYS A 10 -5.99 -9.37 -2.59
C LYS A 10 -7.39 -8.95 -3.02
N TYR A 11 -7.48 -8.01 -3.97
CA TYR A 11 -8.75 -7.72 -4.63
C TYR A 11 -9.29 -8.99 -5.29
N ARG A 12 -10.60 -9.23 -5.12
CA ARG A 12 -11.29 -10.36 -5.74
C ARG A 12 -11.43 -10.10 -7.24
N VAL A 13 -10.82 -10.97 -8.04
CA VAL A 13 -10.86 -10.97 -9.51
C VAL A 13 -11.65 -12.17 -10.05
N ASN A 14 -11.94 -12.19 -11.35
CA ASN A 14 -12.76 -13.17 -12.07
C ASN A 14 -14.17 -13.33 -11.49
N ARG A 15 -14.80 -12.19 -11.18
CA ARG A 15 -16.20 -12.13 -10.72
C ARG A 15 -16.93 -11.01 -11.44
N LYS A 16 -18.27 -11.07 -11.41
CA LYS A 16 -19.12 -9.96 -11.86
C LYS A 16 -19.01 -8.75 -10.93
N LEU A 17 -19.24 -7.55 -11.48
CA LEU A 17 -19.46 -6.31 -10.72
C LEU A 17 -20.63 -6.46 -9.74
N THR A 18 -20.50 -5.90 -8.53
CA THR A 18 -21.63 -5.82 -7.59
C THR A 18 -22.57 -4.67 -7.93
N ASP A 19 -23.80 -4.72 -7.41
CA ASP A 19 -24.77 -3.63 -7.59
C ASP A 19 -24.28 -2.32 -6.97
N GLU A 20 -23.56 -2.39 -5.86
CA GLU A 20 -22.92 -1.21 -5.24
C GLU A 20 -21.80 -0.62 -6.11
N GLU A 21 -20.99 -1.48 -6.75
CA GLU A 21 -19.94 -1.01 -7.66
C GLU A 21 -20.54 -0.34 -8.91
N ARG A 22 -21.69 -0.85 -9.37
CA ARG A 22 -22.47 -0.25 -10.46
C ARG A 22 -23.10 1.09 -10.03
N SER A 23 -23.66 1.18 -8.83
CA SER A 23 -24.28 2.43 -8.34
C SER A 23 -23.25 3.53 -8.09
N ASN A 24 -22.03 3.16 -7.68
CA ASN A 24 -20.95 4.10 -7.36
C ASN A 24 -19.97 4.30 -8.53
N GLN A 25 -20.38 3.96 -9.76
CA GLN A 25 -19.54 4.13 -10.93
C GLN A 25 -19.19 5.60 -11.16
N PHE A 26 -17.91 5.88 -11.39
CA PHE A 26 -17.45 7.16 -11.88
C PHE A 26 -17.41 7.14 -13.41
N HIS A 27 -18.19 8.01 -14.05
CA HIS A 27 -18.17 8.16 -15.49
C HIS A 27 -17.05 9.11 -15.91
N GLN A 28 -16.22 8.65 -16.84
CA GLN A 28 -15.20 9.48 -17.46
C GLN A 28 -15.85 10.68 -18.16
N HIS A 29 -15.14 11.82 -18.18
CA HIS A 29 -15.58 13.07 -18.81
C HIS A 29 -16.76 13.77 -18.12
N MET A 30 -17.30 13.23 -17.03
CA MET A 30 -18.25 13.93 -16.18
C MET A 30 -17.53 14.56 -14.99
N ARG A 31 -17.66 15.88 -14.83
CA ARG A 31 -17.14 16.60 -13.67
C ARG A 31 -18.15 16.52 -12.53
N ILE A 32 -17.69 16.09 -11.37
CA ILE A 32 -18.47 16.10 -10.14
C ILE A 32 -18.18 17.42 -9.41
N ASP A 33 -19.23 18.07 -8.91
CA ASP A 33 -19.13 19.33 -8.18
C ASP A 33 -18.75 19.08 -6.71
N ILE A 34 -17.47 18.71 -6.50
CA ILE A 34 -16.87 18.50 -5.19
C ILE A 34 -15.55 19.26 -5.09
N SER A 35 -15.26 19.80 -3.90
CA SER A 35 -13.97 20.42 -3.64
C SER A 35 -12.86 19.37 -3.68
N PRO A 36 -11.78 19.57 -4.49
CA PRO A 36 -10.65 18.66 -4.51
C PRO A 36 -9.98 18.58 -3.14
N PHE A 37 -9.63 17.39 -2.70
CA PHE A 37 -8.85 17.16 -1.49
C PHE A 37 -7.41 16.82 -1.87
N TYR A 38 -6.44 17.57 -1.33
CA TYR A 38 -5.03 17.29 -1.55
C TYR A 38 -4.64 16.06 -0.72
N ASN A 39 -4.48 14.90 -1.35
CA ASN A 39 -4.24 13.62 -0.66
C ASN A 39 -2.79 13.11 -0.82
N ILE A 40 -1.81 14.02 -0.96
CA ILE A 40 -0.38 13.68 -1.22
C ILE A 40 -0.27 12.59 -2.31
N SER A 41 -1.07 12.74 -3.36
CA SER A 41 -1.40 11.68 -4.29
C SER A 41 -0.63 11.75 -5.60
N VAL A 42 -0.13 12.94 -5.94
CA VAL A 42 0.49 13.25 -7.24
C VAL A 42 2.00 13.37 -7.08
N VAL A 43 2.74 12.61 -7.87
CA VAL A 43 4.20 12.67 -7.97
C VAL A 43 4.60 13.75 -8.98
N GLU A 44 3.99 13.72 -10.16
CA GLU A 44 4.28 14.65 -11.24
C GLU A 44 3.02 14.90 -12.07
N MET A 45 2.83 16.14 -12.52
CA MET A 45 1.78 16.52 -13.45
C MET A 45 2.37 17.46 -14.50
N ASN A 46 2.18 17.12 -15.77
CA ASN A 46 2.65 17.95 -16.88
C ASN A 46 1.67 17.91 -18.05
N SER A 47 2.07 18.52 -19.18
CA SER A 47 1.27 18.61 -20.40
C SER A 47 1.19 17.30 -21.22
N MET A 48 1.62 16.15 -20.68
CA MET A 48 1.57 14.82 -21.33
C MET A 48 0.94 13.73 -20.45
N TYR A 49 1.17 13.78 -19.14
CA TYR A 49 0.67 12.80 -18.19
C TYR A 49 0.46 13.38 -16.78
N LEU A 50 -0.33 12.63 -16.00
CA LEU A 50 -0.44 12.75 -14.55
C LEU A 50 0.10 11.45 -13.94
N GLU A 51 1.04 11.56 -13.01
CA GLU A 51 1.58 10.42 -12.28
C GLU A 51 1.18 10.51 -10.80
N CYS A 52 0.50 9.47 -10.34
CA CYS A 52 0.04 9.34 -8.97
C CYS A 52 0.72 8.18 -8.25
N VAL A 53 0.80 8.24 -6.93
CA VAL A 53 1.26 7.12 -6.11
C VAL A 53 0.15 6.07 -5.91
N ASP A 54 0.50 4.91 -5.36
CA ASP A 54 -0.49 3.92 -4.94
C ASP A 54 -1.11 4.27 -3.59
N ARG A 55 -2.29 3.68 -3.33
CA ARG A 55 -3.01 3.78 -2.05
C ARG A 55 -2.17 3.59 -0.78
N TRP A 56 -1.15 2.75 -0.84
CA TRP A 56 -0.36 2.38 0.34
C TRP A 56 0.83 3.31 0.58
N PHE A 57 1.05 4.28 -0.30
CA PHE A 57 2.16 5.21 -0.16
C PHE A 57 2.13 5.97 1.17
N ILE A 58 0.95 6.33 1.66
CA ILE A 58 0.81 7.05 2.95
C ILE A 58 1.30 6.25 4.17
N TYR A 59 1.28 4.92 4.10
CA TYR A 59 1.75 4.04 5.18
C TYR A 59 3.19 3.56 4.95
N ARG A 60 3.81 3.93 3.84
CA ARG A 60 5.16 3.52 3.53
C ARG A 60 6.15 4.13 4.50
N GLY A 61 7.06 3.32 4.99
CA GLY A 61 8.03 3.68 6.03
C GLY A 61 7.50 3.52 7.45
N ALA A 62 6.19 3.32 7.64
CA ALA A 62 5.64 3.10 8.98
C ALA A 62 6.12 1.78 9.59
N MET A 63 6.17 0.71 8.79
CA MET A 63 6.68 -0.58 9.27
C MET A 63 8.19 -0.49 9.54
N ALA A 64 8.96 0.17 8.68
CA ALA A 64 10.38 0.41 8.86
C ALA A 64 10.66 1.22 10.13
N ALA A 65 9.88 2.26 10.40
CA ALA A 65 9.99 3.04 11.64
C ALA A 65 9.71 2.17 12.87
N VAL A 66 8.66 1.35 12.86
CA VAL A 66 8.34 0.43 13.96
C VAL A 66 9.46 -0.61 14.15
N CYS A 67 9.99 -1.18 13.06
CA CYS A 67 11.10 -2.14 13.14
C CYS A 67 12.37 -1.49 13.67
N LEU A 68 12.70 -0.26 13.25
CA LEU A 68 13.86 0.48 13.75
C LEU A 68 13.72 0.78 15.24
N ILE A 69 12.57 1.25 15.69
CA ILE A 69 12.29 1.45 17.13
C ILE A 69 12.42 0.12 17.89
N GLY A 70 11.83 -0.95 17.34
CA GLY A 70 11.90 -2.30 17.91
C GLY A 70 13.32 -2.86 18.00
N ILE A 71 14.24 -2.44 17.13
CA ILE A 71 15.65 -2.84 17.20
C ILE A 71 16.41 -1.95 18.20
N VAL A 72 16.25 -0.62 18.10
CA VAL A 72 17.05 0.35 18.87
C VAL A 72 16.71 0.32 20.36
N VAL A 73 15.43 0.22 20.74
CA VAL A 73 15.00 0.30 22.15
C VAL A 73 15.54 -0.86 23.01
N PRO A 74 15.46 -2.13 22.59
CA PRO A 74 16.04 -3.24 23.34
C PRO A 74 17.56 -3.19 23.41
N ILE A 75 18.22 -2.76 22.32
CA ILE A 75 19.68 -2.55 22.32
C ILE A 75 20.05 -1.50 23.36
N TYR A 76 19.40 -0.34 23.34
CA TYR A 76 19.67 0.72 24.29
C TYR A 76 19.41 0.27 25.73
N SER A 77 18.27 -0.38 25.99
CA SER A 77 17.91 -0.91 27.31
C SER A 77 18.96 -1.87 27.88
N PHE A 78 19.58 -2.68 27.01
CA PHE A 78 20.64 -3.61 27.40
C PHE A 78 21.95 -2.93 27.79
N PHE A 79 22.30 -1.79 27.16
CA PHE A 79 23.52 -1.06 27.47
C PHE A 79 23.41 -0.18 28.73
N ILE A 80 22.20 0.10 29.23
CA ILE A 80 21.99 0.95 30.43
C ILE A 80 22.73 0.40 31.67
N PRO A 81 22.59 -0.89 32.07
CA PRO A 81 23.33 -1.43 33.23
C PRO A 81 24.85 -1.35 33.06
N LEU A 82 25.35 -1.55 31.84
CA LEU A 82 26.78 -1.46 31.53
C LEU A 82 27.29 -0.02 31.70
N ILE A 83 26.52 0.97 31.25
CA ILE A 83 26.84 2.41 31.43
C ILE A 83 26.82 2.79 32.92
N LEU A 84 25.88 2.23 33.68
CA LEU A 84 25.74 2.49 35.12
C LEU A 84 26.72 1.68 35.98
N ASN A 85 27.65 0.92 35.37
CA ASN A 85 28.57 0.00 36.06
C ASN A 85 27.87 -0.99 37.00
N VAL A 86 26.63 -1.37 36.70
CA VAL A 86 25.91 -2.44 37.37
C VAL A 86 26.39 -3.75 36.77
N GLY A 87 26.95 -4.64 37.59
CA GLY A 87 27.43 -5.94 37.14
C GLY A 87 26.31 -6.73 36.45
N VAL A 88 26.62 -7.30 35.28
CA VAL A 88 25.68 -8.12 34.51
C VAL A 88 26.14 -9.57 34.60
N ASP A 89 25.28 -10.44 35.11
CA ASP A 89 25.56 -11.87 35.21
C ASP A 89 25.60 -12.52 33.81
N LEU A 90 26.52 -13.47 33.62
CA LEU A 90 26.69 -14.20 32.36
C LEU A 90 25.45 -15.03 32.01
N VAL A 91 24.73 -15.52 33.01
CA VAL A 91 23.44 -16.21 32.82
C VAL A 91 22.39 -15.24 32.28
N ALA A 92 22.32 -14.01 32.81
CA ALA A 92 21.39 -12.99 32.33
C ALA A 92 21.70 -12.56 30.89
N LEU A 93 22.99 -12.49 30.52
CA LEU A 93 23.43 -12.25 29.14
C LEU A 93 22.94 -13.34 28.18
N LEU A 94 23.15 -14.61 28.54
CA LEU A 94 22.75 -15.75 27.71
C LEU A 94 21.23 -15.80 27.50
N ILE A 95 20.45 -15.53 28.54
CA ILE A 95 18.98 -15.46 28.45
C ILE A 95 18.55 -14.29 27.56
N PHE A 96 19.16 -13.11 27.72
CA PHE A 96 18.84 -11.94 26.92
C PHE A 96 19.11 -12.19 25.43
N PHE A 97 20.30 -12.66 25.06
CA PHE A 97 20.63 -12.96 23.67
C PHE A 97 19.79 -14.11 23.10
N GLY A 98 19.49 -15.14 23.91
CA GLY A 98 18.65 -16.25 23.50
C GLY A 98 17.22 -15.83 23.12
N LEU A 99 16.65 -14.86 23.84
CA LEU A 99 15.31 -14.32 23.57
C LEU A 99 15.31 -13.20 22.53
N SER A 100 16.33 -12.33 22.52
CA SER A 100 16.39 -11.18 21.63
C SER A 100 16.82 -11.54 20.21
N ALA A 101 17.64 -12.57 20.01
CA ALA A 101 18.09 -13.01 18.69
C ALA A 101 16.94 -13.35 17.73
N PRO A 102 15.97 -14.23 18.05
CA PRO A 102 14.85 -14.50 17.15
C PRO A 102 13.96 -13.28 16.91
N TYR A 103 13.79 -12.43 17.92
CA TYR A 103 13.04 -11.18 17.79
C TYR A 103 13.72 -10.20 16.81
N TRP A 104 15.02 -9.97 16.95
CA TRP A 104 15.78 -9.10 16.05
C TRP A 104 15.88 -9.67 14.64
N MET A 105 16.02 -10.98 14.48
CA MET A 105 15.94 -11.62 13.15
C MET A 105 14.61 -11.31 12.47
N LEU A 106 13.50 -11.39 13.20
CA LEU A 106 12.18 -11.07 12.67
C LEU A 106 12.05 -9.57 12.32
N MET A 107 12.51 -8.67 13.19
CA MET A 107 12.48 -7.22 12.92
C MET A 107 13.33 -6.84 11.71
N ILE A 108 14.55 -7.38 11.61
CA ILE A 108 15.44 -7.15 10.46
C ILE A 108 14.80 -7.72 9.20
N TRP A 109 14.25 -8.93 9.23
CA TRP A 109 13.58 -9.51 8.06
C TRP A 109 12.41 -8.66 7.57
N LEU A 110 11.57 -8.13 8.47
CA LEU A 110 10.49 -7.21 8.13
C LEU A 110 11.02 -5.88 7.58
N LEU A 111 12.05 -5.31 8.21
CA LEU A 111 12.69 -4.08 7.76
C LEU A 111 13.27 -4.23 6.35
N LEU A 112 13.98 -5.33 6.07
CA LEU A 112 14.52 -5.64 4.75
C LEU A 112 13.43 -5.74 3.69
N LYS A 113 12.26 -6.30 4.05
CA LYS A 113 11.12 -6.38 3.12
C LYS A 113 10.53 -5.03 2.75
N GLU A 114 10.64 -4.01 3.58
CA GLU A 114 10.17 -2.67 3.20
C GLU A 114 11.28 -1.81 2.60
N ALA A 115 12.48 -1.85 3.17
CA ALA A 115 13.60 -1.00 2.77
C ALA A 115 14.16 -1.34 1.37
N PHE A 116 14.09 -2.60 0.95
CA PHE A 116 14.57 -3.05 -0.36
C PHE A 116 13.44 -3.15 -1.41
N LEU A 117 12.25 -2.63 -1.10
CA LEU A 117 11.18 -2.50 -2.08
C LEU A 117 11.26 -1.14 -2.80
N TRP A 118 10.62 -1.03 -3.98
CA TRP A 118 10.54 0.24 -4.71
C TRP A 118 9.97 1.37 -3.84
N THR A 119 10.50 2.59 -3.99
CA THR A 119 10.11 3.76 -3.17
C THR A 119 8.64 4.14 -3.30
N HIS A 120 8.04 3.94 -4.46
CA HIS A 120 6.61 4.13 -4.71
C HIS A 120 6.16 3.23 -5.88
N PHE A 121 4.86 2.98 -5.97
CA PHE A 121 4.27 2.26 -7.10
C PHE A 121 3.45 3.23 -7.96
N PRO A 122 4.05 3.83 -9.01
CA PRO A 122 3.38 4.88 -9.77
C PRO A 122 2.23 4.34 -10.63
N ILE A 123 1.19 5.16 -10.74
CA ILE A 123 0.06 5.03 -11.65
C ILE A 123 0.09 6.24 -12.58
N ARG A 124 0.44 6.01 -13.84
CA ARG A 124 0.57 7.07 -14.84
C ARG A 124 -0.63 7.10 -15.76
N PHE A 125 -1.32 8.23 -15.79
CA PHE A 125 -2.39 8.57 -16.71
C PHE A 125 -1.82 9.41 -17.84
N ASN A 126 -1.65 8.82 -19.02
CA ASN A 126 -1.21 9.54 -20.21
C ASN A 126 -2.41 9.91 -21.07
N TYR A 127 -2.62 11.21 -21.24
CA TYR A 127 -3.79 11.73 -21.93
C TYR A 127 -3.55 11.91 -23.43
N LYS A 128 -2.30 11.97 -23.90
CA LYS A 128 -2.02 12.03 -25.34
C LYS A 128 -2.39 10.73 -26.05
N ASN A 129 -2.11 9.59 -25.42
CA ASN A 129 -2.45 8.28 -25.97
C ASN A 129 -3.67 7.64 -25.29
N ARG A 130 -4.28 8.31 -24.29
CA ARG A 130 -5.41 7.80 -23.49
C ARG A 130 -5.13 6.44 -22.87
N MET A 131 -3.91 6.24 -22.36
CA MET A 131 -3.48 5.00 -21.69
C MET A 131 -3.18 5.22 -20.21
N VAL A 132 -3.46 4.20 -19.41
CA VAL A 132 -3.09 4.11 -18.01
C VAL A 132 -2.03 3.03 -17.85
N TYR A 133 -0.96 3.38 -17.16
CA TYR A 133 0.15 2.49 -16.82
C TYR A 133 0.19 2.32 -15.30
N VAL A 134 -0.06 1.12 -14.82
CA VAL A 134 -0.02 0.81 -13.38
C VAL A 134 1.21 -0.05 -13.11
N PHE A 135 2.15 0.49 -12.33
CA PHE A 135 3.32 -0.28 -11.90
C PHE A 135 2.93 -1.24 -10.78
N ARG A 136 3.07 -2.54 -11.03
CA ARG A 136 2.70 -3.59 -10.07
C ARG A 136 3.87 -3.91 -9.15
N ARG A 137 3.54 -4.47 -7.97
CA ARG A 137 4.54 -4.90 -6.99
C ARG A 137 5.46 -6.03 -7.41
N ASN A 138 5.07 -6.79 -8.44
CA ASN A 138 5.93 -7.81 -9.03
C ASN A 138 6.90 -7.24 -10.08
N GLY A 139 6.98 -5.91 -10.22
CA GLY A 139 7.82 -5.23 -11.21
C GLY A 139 7.22 -5.17 -12.63
N THR A 140 6.03 -5.75 -12.86
CA THR A 140 5.37 -5.68 -14.17
C THR A 140 4.55 -4.40 -14.33
N VAL A 141 4.38 -3.92 -15.55
CA VAL A 141 3.54 -2.76 -15.87
C VAL A 141 2.25 -3.26 -16.51
N LEU A 142 1.13 -2.96 -15.88
CA LEU A 142 -0.19 -3.13 -16.47
C LEU A 142 -0.49 -1.94 -17.37
N LYS A 143 -0.95 -2.22 -18.59
CA LYS A 143 -1.32 -1.22 -19.59
C LYS A 143 -2.80 -1.37 -19.90
N ALA A 144 -3.57 -0.31 -19.76
CA ALA A 144 -4.99 -0.28 -20.07
C ALA A 144 -5.36 1.00 -20.80
N LYS A 145 -6.35 0.96 -21.69
CA LYS A 145 -6.92 2.19 -22.26
C LYS A 145 -7.77 2.87 -21.19
N TRP A 146 -7.67 4.19 -21.06
CA TRP A 146 -8.42 4.99 -20.10
C TRP A 146 -9.93 4.75 -20.18
N ASP A 147 -10.43 4.59 -21.41
CA ASP A 147 -11.86 4.44 -21.69
C ASP A 147 -12.42 3.06 -21.39
N ASP A 148 -11.54 2.05 -21.27
CA ASP A 148 -11.93 0.67 -20.98
C ASP A 148 -11.92 0.37 -19.47
N ILE A 149 -11.47 1.33 -18.64
CA ILE A 149 -11.35 1.14 -17.20
C ILE A 149 -12.68 1.52 -16.55
N PHE A 150 -13.19 0.64 -15.70
CA PHE A 150 -14.36 0.92 -14.89
C PHE A 150 -13.92 1.52 -13.55
N PHE A 151 -14.13 2.82 -13.36
CA PHE A 151 -13.85 3.48 -12.10
C PHE A 151 -15.06 3.40 -11.17
N THR A 152 -14.83 3.05 -9.91
CA THR A 152 -15.91 2.96 -8.91
C THR A 152 -15.40 3.26 -7.50
N LEU A 153 -16.29 3.73 -6.65
CA LEU A 153 -16.03 3.84 -5.22
C LEU A 153 -16.29 2.48 -4.55
N GLY A 154 -15.21 1.82 -4.12
CA GLY A 154 -15.25 0.50 -3.52
C GLY A 154 -15.27 0.55 -2.00
N ARG A 155 -16.11 -0.28 -1.39
CA ARG A 155 -16.00 -0.57 0.05
C ARG A 155 -14.78 -1.43 0.31
N CYS A 156 -13.92 -0.92 1.18
CA CYS A 156 -12.84 -1.67 1.78
C CYS A 156 -13.37 -2.67 2.81
N GLU A 157 -12.58 -3.68 3.16
CA GLU A 157 -12.95 -4.58 4.24
C GLU A 157 -12.99 -3.83 5.57
N ARG A 158 -13.95 -4.19 6.44
CA ARG A 158 -14.02 -3.62 7.78
C ARG A 158 -12.85 -4.11 8.60
N MET A 159 -11.96 -3.21 8.97
CA MET A 159 -10.91 -3.49 9.94
C MET A 159 -11.20 -2.70 11.22
N ALA A 160 -11.28 -3.41 12.35
CA ALA A 160 -11.58 -2.84 13.67
C ALA A 160 -12.85 -1.93 13.69
N GLY A 161 -13.93 -2.37 13.04
CA GLY A 161 -15.21 -1.65 13.01
C GLY A 161 -15.26 -0.41 12.12
N ARG A 162 -14.14 0.03 11.53
CA ARG A 162 -14.10 1.18 10.61
C ARG A 162 -14.29 0.76 9.16
N GLN A 163 -15.29 1.34 8.50
CA GLN A 163 -15.53 1.20 7.07
C GLN A 163 -14.67 2.22 6.33
N ASN A 164 -13.78 1.75 5.44
CA ASN A 164 -13.01 2.64 4.56
C ASN A 164 -13.56 2.54 3.14
N TRP A 165 -13.22 3.54 2.33
CA TRP A 165 -13.60 3.63 0.93
C TRP A 165 -12.34 3.95 0.12
N ASP A 166 -12.27 3.39 -1.08
CA ASP A 166 -11.20 3.66 -2.03
C ASP A 166 -11.75 3.77 -3.44
N ILE A 167 -11.11 4.60 -4.26
CA ILE A 167 -11.44 4.67 -5.69
C ILE A 167 -10.67 3.55 -6.39
N ARG A 168 -11.39 2.67 -7.07
CA ARG A 168 -10.83 1.51 -7.77
C ARG A 168 -10.98 1.69 -9.27
N GLY A 169 -9.93 1.31 -10.00
CA GLY A 169 -10.00 1.05 -11.43
C GLY A 169 -10.08 -0.45 -11.66
N HIS A 170 -11.21 -0.92 -12.19
CA HIS A 170 -11.40 -2.29 -12.63
C HIS A 170 -11.12 -2.40 -14.12
N ILE A 171 -10.26 -3.35 -14.50
CA ILE A 171 -10.13 -3.76 -15.89
C ILE A 171 -11.08 -4.91 -16.09
N LEU A 172 -12.07 -4.69 -16.95
CA LEU A 172 -13.11 -5.67 -17.25
C LEU A 172 -12.68 -6.60 -18.39
N ASP A 173 -13.29 -7.77 -18.44
CA ASP A 173 -13.21 -8.65 -19.60
C ASP A 173 -14.07 -8.11 -20.76
N LYS A 174 -14.00 -8.77 -21.92
CA LYS A 174 -14.78 -8.42 -23.12
C LYS A 174 -16.29 -8.40 -22.89
N ASP A 175 -16.77 -9.05 -21.85
CA ASP A 175 -18.18 -9.08 -21.45
C ASP A 175 -18.65 -7.80 -20.77
N GLY A 176 -17.74 -6.90 -20.37
CA GLY A 176 -18.07 -5.66 -19.66
C GLY A 176 -18.63 -5.88 -18.24
N GLU A 177 -18.56 -7.10 -17.70
CA GLU A 177 -19.08 -7.42 -16.37
C GLU A 177 -18.04 -8.08 -15.47
N THR A 178 -17.10 -8.84 -16.04
CA THR A 178 -16.16 -9.64 -15.28
C THR A 178 -14.88 -8.87 -14.99
N VAL A 179 -14.55 -8.68 -13.71
CA VAL A 179 -13.32 -7.98 -13.29
C VAL A 179 -12.10 -8.88 -13.46
N ARG A 180 -11.18 -8.53 -14.36
CA ARG A 180 -9.90 -9.26 -14.54
C ARG A 180 -8.81 -8.74 -13.63
N GLU A 181 -8.70 -7.42 -13.52
CA GLU A 181 -7.72 -6.78 -12.66
C GLU A 181 -8.30 -5.58 -11.92
N THR A 182 -7.66 -5.22 -10.82
CA THR A 182 -8.07 -4.08 -9.98
C THR A 182 -6.83 -3.38 -9.47
N PHE A 183 -6.83 -2.06 -9.60
CA PHE A 183 -5.90 -1.17 -8.93
C PHE A 183 -6.68 -0.12 -8.15
N ALA A 184 -6.06 0.47 -7.14
CA ALA A 184 -6.68 1.49 -6.30
C ALA A 184 -5.85 2.77 -6.35
N LEU A 185 -6.56 3.89 -6.40
CA LEU A 185 -6.01 5.23 -6.34
C LEU A 185 -5.69 5.62 -4.88
N PRO A 186 -4.81 6.61 -4.68
CA PRO A 186 -4.40 7.09 -3.37
C PRO A 186 -5.52 7.73 -2.53
#